data_AF-A0A258ALU7-F1
#
_entry.id   AF-A0A258ALU7-F1
#
_cell.length_a   1.000
_cell.length_b   1.000
_cell.length_c   1.000
_cell.angle_alpha   90.00
_cell.angle_beta   90.00
_cell.angle_gamma   90.00
#
_symmetry.space_group_name_H-M   'P 1'
#
loop_
_entity.id
_entity.type
_entity.pdbx_description
1 polymer ?
#
loop_
_entity_poly.entity_id
_entity_poly.type
_entity_poly.pdbx_seq_one_letter_code
_entity_poly.pdbx_strand_id
1 'polypeptide(L)' 'MVQTYTPGAAIEKGDEKGYFRFGGSCFITIFEPGKIQFASDLVEHSQAGREVYARMGDVAAHALG' A
#
# COMPACT_ATOMS: atom_id res chain seq x y z
N MET A 1 -14.41 -6.27 -4.67
CA MET A 1 -14.36 -4.85 -4.29
C MET A 1 -15.78 -4.33 -4.20
N VAL A 2 -16.16 -3.64 -3.13
CA VAL A 2 -17.45 -2.97 -2.98
C VAL A 2 -17.21 -1.49 -3.16
N GLN A 3 -17.81 -0.90 -4.20
CA GLN A 3 -17.74 0.54 -4.45
C GLN A 3 -18.76 1.24 -3.55
N THR A 4 -18.34 2.25 -2.82
CA THR A 4 -19.23 3.02 -1.92
C THR A 4 -19.52 4.44 -2.43
N TYR A 5 -18.84 4.91 -3.48
CA TYR A 5 -19.11 6.22 -4.08
C TYR A 5 -20.29 6.18 -5.06
N THR A 6 -20.91 7.35 -5.26
CA THR A 6 -21.95 7.56 -6.26
C THR A 6 -21.35 7.67 -7.66
N PRO A 7 -21.73 6.79 -8.62
CA PRO A 7 -21.24 6.89 -9.99
C PRO A 7 -21.55 8.25 -10.62
N GLY A 8 -20.56 8.86 -11.27
CA GLY A 8 -20.71 10.16 -11.94
C GLY A 8 -20.61 11.39 -11.03
N ALA A 9 -20.53 11.21 -9.71
CA ALA A 9 -20.22 12.31 -8.80
C ALA A 9 -18.74 12.72 -8.93
N ALA A 10 -18.47 14.02 -8.77
CA ALA A 10 -17.11 14.50 -8.57
C ALA A 10 -16.58 14.00 -7.22
N ILE A 11 -15.32 13.55 -7.19
CA ILE A 11 -14.65 13.03 -6.01
C ILE A 11 -13.30 13.72 -5.87
N GLU A 12 -12.96 14.11 -4.65
CA GLU A 12 -11.70 14.77 -4.33
C GLU A 12 -10.58 13.75 -4.10
N LYS A 13 -9.34 14.23 -4.17
CA LYS A 13 -8.17 13.39 -3.94
C LYS A 13 -8.12 13.01 -2.45
N GLY A 14 -8.36 11.74 -2.17
CA GLY A 14 -8.37 11.19 -0.81
C GLY A 14 -9.72 10.61 -0.40
N ASP A 15 -10.77 10.83 -1.19
CA ASP A 15 -12.11 10.33 -0.90
C ASP A 15 -12.20 8.80 -0.97
N GLU A 16 -13.01 8.23 -0.07
CA GLU A 16 -13.24 6.80 -0.03
C GLU A 16 -14.01 6.33 -1.27
N LYS A 17 -13.40 5.44 -2.06
CA LYS A 17 -14.01 4.86 -3.27
C LYS A 17 -14.60 3.47 -3.04
N GLY A 18 -14.43 2.90 -1.86
CA GLY A 18 -14.89 1.57 -1.55
C GLY A 18 -13.89 0.76 -0.75
N TYR A 19 -14.28 -0.47 -0.44
CA TYR A 19 -13.52 -1.39 0.39
C TYR A 19 -13.58 -2.82 -0.15
N PHE A 20 -12.67 -3.67 0.30
CA PHE A 20 -12.69 -5.09 0.00
C PHE A 20 -13.44 -5.83 1.10
N ARG A 21 -14.56 -6.47 0.73
CA ARG A 21 -15.49 -7.14 1.66
C ARG A 21 -15.09 -8.57 2.04
N PHE A 22 -14.25 -9.23 1.25
CA PHE A 22 -13.76 -10.59 1.50
C PHE A 22 -12.23 -10.61 1.49
N GLY A 23 -11.63 -11.27 2.49
CA GLY A 23 -10.18 -11.36 2.69
C GLY A 23 -9.49 -12.35 1.76
N GLY A 24 -8.20 -12.13 1.51
CA GLY A 24 -7.35 -12.90 0.59
C GLY A 24 -6.78 -12.09 -0.59
N SER A 25 -7.10 -10.80 -0.70
CA SER A 25 -6.51 -9.90 -1.70
C SER A 25 -5.09 -9.51 -1.29
N CYS A 26 -4.09 -9.92 -2.08
CA CYS A 26 -2.71 -9.46 -1.98
C CYS A 26 -2.45 -8.38 -3.06
N PHE A 27 -1.76 -7.32 -2.68
CA PHE A 27 -1.23 -6.32 -3.61
C PHE A 27 0.28 -6.44 -3.63
N ILE A 28 0.85 -6.51 -4.84
CA ILE A 28 2.29 -6.49 -5.06
C ILE A 28 2.61 -5.22 -5.83
N THR A 29 3.60 -4.45 -5.32
CA THR A 29 4.14 -3.29 -6.01
C THR A 29 5.56 -3.61 -6.44
N ILE A 30 5.88 -3.37 -7.71
CA ILE A 30 7.18 -3.68 -8.32
C ILE A 30 7.81 -2.36 -8.79
N PHE A 31 9.10 -2.20 -8.53
CA PHE A 31 9.85 -0.99 -8.87
C PHE A 31 11.09 -1.36 -9.68
N GLU A 32 11.59 -0.43 -10.48
CA GLU A 32 12.87 -0.59 -11.16
C GLU A 32 14.03 -0.70 -10.14
N PRO A 33 15.09 -1.48 -10.46
CA PRO A 33 16.26 -1.58 -9.61
C PRO A 33 16.86 -0.21 -9.28
N GLY A 34 17.14 0.05 -8.01
CA GLY A 34 17.80 1.27 -7.55
C GLY A 34 16.92 2.53 -7.54
N LYS A 35 15.60 2.44 -7.77
CA LYS A 35 14.69 3.59 -7.76
C LYS A 35 14.04 3.89 -6.42
N ILE A 36 14.12 2.97 -5.47
CA ILE A 36 13.56 3.16 -4.14
C ILE A 36 14.52 2.67 -3.07
N GLN A 37 14.39 3.25 -1.88
CA GLN A 37 15.00 2.79 -0.65
C GLN A 37 13.89 2.36 0.31
N PHE A 38 13.82 1.07 0.63
CA PHE A 38 12.87 0.55 1.61
C PHE A 38 13.20 1.08 3.01
N ALA A 39 12.15 1.22 3.84
CA ALA A 39 12.31 1.49 5.26
C ALA A 39 13.13 0.36 5.93
N SER A 40 14.02 0.74 6.85
CA SER A 40 15.02 -0.16 7.41
C SER A 40 14.42 -1.33 8.20
N ASP A 41 13.32 -1.09 8.91
CA ASP A 41 12.59 -2.09 9.68
C ASP A 41 11.94 -3.16 8.77
N LEU A 42 11.42 -2.76 7.61
CA LEU A 42 10.88 -3.71 6.62
C LEU A 42 11.97 -4.63 6.07
N VAL A 43 13.20 -4.11 5.87
CA VAL A 43 14.34 -4.94 5.46
C VAL A 43 14.71 -5.94 6.57
N GLU A 44 14.78 -5.49 7.82
CA GLU A 44 15.05 -6.36 8.98
C GLU A 44 14.00 -7.47 9.13
N HIS A 45 12.71 -7.10 9.11
CA HIS A 45 11.62 -8.05 9.23
C HIS A 45 11.54 -9.02 8.05
N SER A 46 11.85 -8.55 6.83
CA SER A 46 11.93 -9.39 5.64
C SER A 46 13.04 -10.44 5.76
N GLN A 47 14.23 -10.05 6.22
CA GLN A 47 15.34 -10.99 6.47
C GLN A 47 14.99 -12.03 7.54
N ALA A 48 14.15 -11.66 8.51
CA ALA A 48 13.63 -12.57 9.53
C ALA A 48 12.40 -13.38 9.09
N GLY A 49 11.90 -13.20 7.86
CA GLY A 49 10.69 -13.87 7.37
C GLY A 49 9.42 -13.51 8.15
N ARG A 50 9.36 -12.31 8.73
CA ARG A 50 8.27 -11.87 9.62
C ARG A 50 7.27 -11.01 8.87
N GLU A 51 6.00 -11.42 8.90
CA GLU A 51 4.89 -10.57 8.49
C GLU A 51 4.63 -9.49 9.54
N VAL A 52 4.40 -8.26 9.09
CA VAL A 52 4.16 -7.10 9.95
C VAL A 52 2.89 -6.38 9.55
N TYR A 53 2.22 -5.81 10.55
CA TYR A 53 1.00 -5.02 10.34
C TYR A 53 1.37 -3.60 9.92
N ALA A 54 0.97 -3.21 8.70
CA ALA A 54 1.13 -1.84 8.21
C ALA A 54 -0.08 -0.99 8.59
N ARG A 55 0.17 0.16 9.22
CA ARG A 55 -0.84 1.18 9.54
C ARG A 55 -0.90 2.23 8.43
N MET A 56 -2.04 2.90 8.30
CA MET A 56 -2.15 4.04 7.39
C MET A 56 -1.17 5.14 7.81
N GLY A 57 -0.37 5.59 6.85
CA GLY A 57 0.70 6.57 7.07
C GLY A 57 2.09 5.97 7.29
N ASP A 58 2.20 4.65 7.47
CA ASP A 58 3.50 3.98 7.53
C ASP A 58 4.24 4.14 6.18
N VAL A 59 5.55 4.34 6.28
CA VAL A 59 6.40 4.54 5.11
C VAL A 59 6.99 3.19 4.69
N ALA A 60 6.61 2.70 3.51
CA ALA A 60 7.19 1.48 2.96
C ALA A 60 8.57 1.72 2.30
N ALA A 61 8.69 2.82 1.55
CA ALA A 61 9.92 3.20 0.86
C ALA A 61 9.93 4.69 0.49
N HIS A 62 11.13 5.24 0.27
CA HIS A 62 11.34 6.54 -0.33
C HIS A 62 11.87 6.40 -1.76
N ALA A 63 11.47 7.29 -2.66
CA ALA A 63 12.05 7.36 -4.00
C ALA A 63 13.51 7.83 -3.93
N LEU A 64 14.37 7.20 -4.73
CA LEU A 64 15.73 7.66 -4.97
C LEU A 64 15.71 8.49 -6.27
N GLY A 65 16.37 9.65 -6.22
CA GLY A 65 16.47 10.61 -7.34
C GLY A 65 17.15 10.04 -8.57
#